data_AF-T1GPH1-F1
#
_entry.id   AF-T1GPH1-F1
#
_cell.length_a   1.000
_cell.length_b   1.000
_cell.length_c   1.000
_cell.angle_alpha   90.00
_cell.angle_beta   90.00
_cell.angle_gamma   90.00
#
_symmetry.space_group_name_H-M   'P 1'
#
loop_
_entity.id
_entity.type
_entity.pdbx_description
1 polymer ?
#
loop_
_entity_poly.entity_id
_entity_poly.type
_entity_poly.pdbx_seq_one_letter_code
_entity_poly.pdbx_strand_id
1 'polypeptide(L)'
;MTEDSDSISEEERSLFRPFTRESLVAIEARIADEQAKQKELERKRAEGEVIRYDDDDEDEGPQPDPTLEQGVPIPVRMQGGFPPELASTPLEDIDPFYSNQLIF
;
A
#
# COMPACT_ATOMS: atom_id res chain seq x y z
N MET A 1 -5.91 15.56 21.95
CA MET A 1 -4.64 14.82 22.05
C MET A 1 -4.69 13.81 20.92
N THR A 2 -4.10 14.14 19.77
CA THR A 2 -4.02 13.24 18.62
C THR A 2 -2.56 12.86 18.54
N GLU A 3 -2.19 11.82 19.28
CA GLU A 3 -0.83 11.35 19.42
C GLU A 3 -0.82 9.87 19.08
N ASP A 4 -0.73 9.58 17.78
CA ASP A 4 -0.18 8.32 17.30
C ASP A 4 0.87 8.70 16.26
N SER A 5 1.96 9.29 16.77
CA SER A 5 3.22 9.27 16.05
C SER A 5 3.71 7.82 16.03
N ASP A 6 3.48 7.13 14.92
CA ASP A 6 4.28 5.97 14.54
C ASP A 6 5.72 6.45 14.26
N SER A 7 6.44 6.75 15.34
CA SER A 7 7.88 6.98 15.35
C SER A 7 8.57 5.62 15.16
N ILE A 8 8.49 5.09 13.95
CA ILE A 8 9.49 4.13 13.48
C ILE A 8 10.73 4.93 13.07
N SER A 9 11.83 4.73 13.79
CA SER A 9 13.14 5.30 13.49
C SER A 9 13.59 4.95 12.07
N GLU A 10 14.27 5.90 11.41
CA GLU A 10 14.83 5.81 10.04
C GLU A 10 15.90 4.71 9.82
N GLU A 11 16.07 3.78 10.75
CA GLU A 11 17.03 2.68 10.66
C GLU A 11 16.36 1.51 9.89
N GLU A 12 16.48 1.58 8.55
CA GLU A 12 16.20 0.52 7.56
C GLU A 12 14.82 -0.17 7.64
N ARG A 13 13.81 0.42 6.98
CA ARG A 13 12.71 -0.40 6.42
C ARG A 13 13.34 -1.37 5.41
N SER A 14 13.73 -2.56 5.87
CA SER A 14 14.12 -3.66 4.98
C SER A 14 13.06 -3.78 3.90
N LEU A 15 13.51 -3.77 2.64
CA LEU A 15 12.64 -3.86 1.48
C LEU A 15 11.76 -5.12 1.51
N PHE A 16 12.28 -6.19 2.13
CA PHE A 16 11.57 -7.44 2.38
C PHE A 16 11.13 -7.48 3.83
N ARG A 17 9.83 -7.63 4.06
CA ARG A 17 9.23 -7.73 5.40
C ARG A 17 8.45 -9.04 5.51
N PRO A 18 8.62 -9.83 6.58
CA PRO A 18 7.79 -11.00 6.83
C PRO A 18 6.31 -10.61 6.90
N PHE A 19 5.47 -11.39 6.24
CA PHE A 19 4.03 -11.30 6.40
C PHE A 19 3.63 -11.96 7.73
N THR A 20 3.09 -11.16 8.64
CA THR A 20 2.64 -11.63 9.96
C THR A 20 1.14 -11.48 10.14
N ARG A 21 0.61 -12.07 11.21
CA ARG A 21 -0.80 -11.92 11.55
C ARG A 21 -1.16 -10.47 11.90
N GLU A 22 -0.23 -9.76 12.52
CA GLU A 22 -0.36 -8.34 12.83
C GLU A 22 -0.38 -7.50 11.54
N SER A 23 0.45 -7.86 10.56
CA SER A 23 0.44 -7.25 9.23
C SER A 23 -0.91 -7.41 8.55
N LEU A 24 -1.49 -8.63 8.58
CA LEU A 24 -2.82 -8.88 8.03
C LEU A 24 -3.89 -7.98 8.67
N VAL A 25 -3.91 -7.89 10.00
CA VAL A 25 -4.89 -7.05 10.73
C VAL A 25 -4.71 -5.58 10.37
N ALA A 26 -3.48 -5.10 10.24
CA ALA A 26 -3.18 -3.72 9.85
C ALA A 26 -3.66 -3.42 8.42
N ILE A 27 -3.46 -4.36 7.48
CA ILE A 27 -3.94 -4.24 6.10
C ILE A 27 -5.48 -4.22 6.08
N GLU A 28 -6.14 -5.14 6.77
CA GLU A 28 -7.61 -5.21 6.85
C GLU A 28 -8.20 -3.90 7.42
N ALA A 29 -7.59 -3.35 8.46
CA ALA A 29 -8.02 -2.08 9.05
C ALA A 29 -7.89 -0.92 8.04
N ARG A 30 -6.74 -0.83 7.35
CA ARG A 30 -6.49 0.22 6.36
C ARG A 30 -7.45 0.12 5.17
N ILE A 31 -7.75 -1.09 4.71
CA ILE A 31 -8.75 -1.35 3.65
C ILE A 31 -10.14 -0.92 4.12
N ALA A 32 -10.55 -1.26 5.34
CA ALA A 32 -11.86 -0.87 5.87
C ALA A 32 -12.02 0.66 5.96
N ASP A 33 -10.97 1.36 6.42
CA ASP A 33 -10.96 2.82 6.50
C ASP A 33 -11.06 3.48 5.12
N GLU A 34 -10.34 2.96 4.13
CA GLU A 34 -10.38 3.45 2.75
C GLU A 34 -11.77 3.23 2.12
N GLN A 35 -12.35 2.04 2.29
CA GLN A 35 -13.71 1.74 1.84
C GLN A 35 -14.76 2.64 2.53
N ALA A 36 -14.59 2.95 3.82
CA ALA A 36 -15.49 3.84 4.53
C ALA A 36 -15.43 5.28 3.97
N LYS A 37 -14.22 5.79 3.70
CA LYS A 37 -14.02 7.10 3.07
C LYS A 37 -14.60 7.14 1.66
N GLN A 38 -14.33 6.11 0.86
CA GLN A 38 -14.86 5.99 -0.49
C GLN A 38 -16.39 5.99 -0.50
N LYS A 39 -17.02 5.22 0.40
CA LYS A 39 -18.49 5.20 0.55
C LYS A 39 -19.05 6.56 1.00
N GLU A 40 -18.36 7.27 1.89
CA GLU A 40 -18.77 8.63 2.27
C GLU A 40 -18.69 9.60 1.09
N LEU A 41 -17.62 9.52 0.30
CA LEU A 41 -17.43 10.32 -0.91
C LEU A 41 -18.51 10.03 -1.95
N GLU A 42 -18.79 8.75 -2.21
CA GLU A 42 -19.85 8.32 -3.13
C GLU A 42 -21.23 8.77 -2.66
N ARG A 43 -21.51 8.74 -1.35
CA ARG A 43 -22.76 9.26 -0.80
C ARG A 43 -22.89 10.76 -1.03
N LYS A 44 -21.84 11.55 -0.77
CA LYS A 44 -21.83 13.00 -1.03
C LYS A 44 -22.04 13.31 -2.52
N ARG A 45 -21.45 12.49 -3.41
CA ARG A 45 -21.62 12.59 -4.86
C ARG A 45 -23.07 12.31 -5.26
N ALA A 46 -23.69 11.26 -4.70
CA ALA A 46 -25.08 10.90 -4.95
C ALA A 46 -26.08 11.92 -4.40
N GLU A 47 -25.74 12.58 -3.29
CA GLU A 47 -26.55 13.65 -2.67
C GLU A 47 -26.44 15.01 -3.41
N GLY A 48 -25.65 15.08 -4.49
CA GLY A 48 -25.49 16.26 -5.32
C GLY A 48 -24.70 17.39 -4.65
N GLU A 49 -23.95 17.07 -3.58
CA GLU A 49 -23.02 18.00 -2.97
C GLU A 49 -21.87 18.21 -3.97
N VAL A 50 -21.58 19.47 -4.33
CA VAL A 50 -20.49 19.79 -5.28
C VAL A 50 -19.17 19.47 -4.60
N ILE A 51 -18.73 18.24 -4.78
CA ILE A 51 -17.39 17.82 -4.39
C ILE A 51 -16.44 18.47 -5.39
N ARG A 52 -15.82 19.60 -5.00
CA ARG A 52 -14.76 20.24 -5.79
C ARG A 52 -13.49 19.41 -5.68
N TYR A 53 -13.42 18.33 -6.42
CA TYR A 53 -12.14 17.78 -6.88
C TYR A 53 -12.14 17.99 -8.39
N ASP A 54 -11.05 18.52 -8.93
CA ASP A 54 -10.90 18.70 -10.37
C ASP A 54 -11.14 17.33 -11.04
N ASP A 55 -12.07 17.26 -12.00
CA ASP A 55 -12.39 16.04 -12.76
C ASP A 55 -11.15 15.45 -13.51
N ASP A 56 -10.01 16.15 -13.50
CA ASP A 56 -8.74 15.70 -14.08
C ASP A 56 -7.95 14.70 -13.20
N ASP A 57 -8.32 14.50 -11.92
CA ASP A 57 -7.63 13.56 -11.00
C ASP A 57 -8.24 12.14 -11.00
N GLU A 58 -9.32 11.87 -11.75
CA GLU A 58 -9.98 10.55 -11.77
C GLU A 58 -9.24 9.49 -12.61
N ASP A 59 -8.35 9.88 -13.53
CA ASP A 59 -7.83 8.97 -14.57
C ASP A 59 -6.48 8.31 -14.25
N GLU A 60 -5.71 8.79 -13.28
CA GLU A 60 -4.47 8.12 -12.84
C GLU A 60 -4.45 7.93 -11.32
N GLY A 61 -5.29 7.01 -10.85
CA GLY A 61 -5.08 6.37 -9.55
C GLY A 61 -3.65 5.81 -9.43
N PRO A 62 -3.20 5.45 -8.22
CA PRO A 62 -1.85 4.92 -8.03
C PRO A 62 -1.60 3.78 -9.03
N GLN A 63 -0.44 3.77 -9.68
CA GLN A 63 -0.07 2.73 -10.65
C GLN A 63 0.97 1.79 -10.02
N PRO A 64 0.98 0.49 -10.41
CA PRO A 64 2.03 -0.43 -9.98
C PRO A 64 3.40 0.03 -10.47
N ASP A 65 4.45 -0.32 -9.72
CA ASP A 65 5.83 0.06 -10.05
C ASP A 65 6.30 -0.70 -11.31
N PRO A 66 6.55 -0.01 -12.45
CA PRO A 66 6.95 -0.65 -13.70
C PRO A 66 8.32 -1.32 -13.60
N THR A 67 9.15 -0.94 -12.62
CA THR A 67 10.46 -1.58 -12.41
C THR A 67 10.34 -2.97 -11.78
N LEU A 68 9.16 -3.32 -11.24
CA LEU A 68 8.84 -4.63 -10.70
C LEU A 68 8.13 -5.55 -11.72
N GLU A 69 7.97 -5.10 -12.97
CA GLU A 69 7.34 -5.91 -14.02
C GLU A 69 8.18 -7.16 -14.35
N GLN A 70 7.50 -8.28 -14.60
CA GLN A 70 8.15 -9.55 -14.90
C GLN A 70 9.03 -9.46 -16.16
N GLY A 71 10.26 -9.94 -16.06
CA GLY A 71 11.22 -9.95 -17.17
C GLY A 71 12.05 -8.68 -17.28
N VAL A 72 11.77 -7.65 -16.48
CA VAL A 72 12.59 -6.44 -16.35
C VAL A 72 13.80 -6.72 -15.43
N PRO A 73 14.96 -6.08 -15.65
CA PRO A 73 16.10 -6.22 -14.75
C PRO A 73 15.77 -5.86 -13.29
N ILE A 74 16.33 -6.60 -12.33
CA ILE A 74 16.11 -6.37 -10.89
C ILE A 74 16.50 -4.92 -10.54
N PRO A 75 15.59 -4.13 -9.92
CA PRO A 75 15.86 -2.75 -9.52
C PRO A 75 17.11 -2.63 -8.64
N VAL A 76 17.82 -1.50 -8.75
CA VAL A 76 19.05 -1.24 -7.96
C VAL A 76 18.79 -1.37 -6.46
N ARG A 77 17.61 -0.96 -5.99
CA ARG A 77 17.18 -1.13 -4.58
C ARG A 77 17.11 -2.58 -4.09
N MET A 78 17.10 -3.56 -5.00
CA MET A 78 17.07 -5.01 -4.73
C MET A 78 18.40 -5.71 -5.04
N GLN A 79 19.40 -5.02 -5.61
CA GLN A 79 20.66 -5.62 -6.05
C GLN A 79 21.57 -6.09 -4.89
N GLY A 80 21.23 -5.80 -3.64
CA GLY A 80 21.89 -6.31 -2.42
C GLY A 80 21.65 -7.80 -2.12
N GLY A 81 20.82 -8.48 -2.92
CA GLY A 81 20.44 -9.86 -2.69
C GLY A 81 19.32 -10.01 -1.66
N PHE A 82 18.62 -11.15 -1.73
CA PHE A 82 17.52 -11.46 -0.85
C PHE A 82 18.03 -11.99 0.51
N PRO A 83 17.51 -11.52 1.66
CA PRO A 83 17.95 -11.99 2.98
C PRO A 83 17.71 -13.50 3.13
N PRO A 84 18.74 -14.34 3.35
CA PRO A 84 18.58 -15.79 3.42
C PRO A 84 17.64 -16.26 4.52
N GLU A 85 17.55 -15.53 5.65
CA GLU A 85 16.60 -15.86 6.73
C GLU A 85 15.12 -15.74 6.31
N LEU A 86 14.82 -14.97 5.27
CA LEU A 86 13.47 -14.79 4.74
C LEU A 86 13.11 -15.83 3.68
N ALA A 87 14.04 -16.73 3.33
CA ALA A 87 13.77 -17.78 2.36
C ALA A 87 12.66 -18.69 2.87
N SER A 88 11.70 -19.00 2.00
CA SER A 88 10.51 -19.78 2.34
C SER A 88 9.60 -19.15 3.41
N THR A 89 9.80 -17.88 3.75
CA THR A 89 8.92 -17.10 4.62
C THR A 89 7.99 -16.24 3.76
N PRO A 90 6.68 -16.19 4.04
CA PRO A 90 5.77 -15.29 3.32
C PRO A 90 6.17 -13.83 3.62
N LEU A 91 6.09 -12.96 2.61
CA LEU A 91 6.50 -11.57 2.70
C LEU A 91 5.34 -10.63 2.38
N GLU A 92 5.39 -9.43 2.97
CA GLU A 92 4.53 -8.32 2.55
C GLU A 92 4.86 -7.88 1.13
N ASP A 93 3.87 -7.32 0.44
CA ASP A 93 4.04 -6.78 -0.91
C ASP A 93 5.04 -5.62 -0.92
N ILE A 94 5.93 -5.66 -1.92
CA ILE A 94 7.02 -4.69 -2.09
C ILE A 94 6.55 -3.46 -2.88
N ASP A 95 5.49 -3.63 -3.66
CA ASP A 95 4.86 -2.55 -4.41
C ASP A 95 3.78 -1.88 -3.54
N PRO A 96 3.94 -0.58 -3.21
CA PRO A 96 2.94 0.17 -2.45
C PRO A 96 1.54 0.16 -3.08
N PHE A 97 1.43 -0.01 -4.41
CA PHE A 97 0.15 -0.05 -5.11
C PHE A 97 -0.77 -1.14 -4.58
N TYR A 98 -0.23 -2.30 -4.23
CA TYR A 98 -1.02 -3.44 -3.73
C TYR A 98 -1.21 -3.44 -2.20
N SER A 99 -0.71 -2.43 -1.50
CA SER A 99 -0.71 -2.41 -0.03
C SER A 99 -2.12 -2.50 0.60
N ASN A 100 -3.16 -2.10 -0.11
CA ASN A 100 -4.57 -2.18 0.29
C ASN A 100 -5.40 -3.10 -0.60
N GLN A 101 -4.76 -3.99 -1.33
CA GLN A 101 -5.45 -4.88 -2.26
C GLN A 101 -5.36 -6.30 -1.73
N LEU A 102 -6.51 -6.96 -1.66
CA LEU A 102 -6.55 -8.40 -1.46
C LEU A 102 -6.28 -9.06 -2.82
N ILE A 103 -5.13 -9.71 -2.93
CA ILE A 103 -4.79 -10.57 -4.07
C ILE A 103 -5.31 -11.99 -3.81
N PHE A 104 -5.89 -12.62 -4.84
CA PHE A 104 -6.64 -13.90 -4.74
C PHE A 104 -5.83 -15.11 -5.17
#